data_AF-A0A1T4PSE6-F1
#
_entry.id   AF-A0A1T4PSE6-F1
#
_cell.length_a   1.000
_cell.length_b   1.000
_cell.length_c   1.000
_cell.angle_alpha   90.00
_cell.angle_beta   90.00
_cell.angle_gamma   90.00
#
_symmetry.space_group_name_H-M   'P 1'
#
loop_
_entity.id
_entity.type
_entity.pdbx_description
1 polymer ?
#
loop_
_entity_poly.entity_id
_entity_poly.type
_entity_poly.pdbx_seq_one_letter_code
_entity_poly.pdbx_strand_id
1 'polypeptide(L)'
;MDLPLVEAWELWWSGRQLTDHSLHGVSVIWLGRIGKLLSFVAGCTIILDLIGPERLVAWGDRMRDQDEDNSAVLGMTISSAGFALLTAALMRPISQSLEGLPLGVRVAVWVGFLLVLIVLASGFVLFIGPVIAGLGRLLSTRQAEQVMRAVAVPLFFLGFALDYLAS
;
A
#
# COMPACT_ATOMS: atom_id res chain seq x y z
N MET A 1 -22.95 15.73 9.27
CA MET A 1 -22.75 17.13 9.72
C MET A 1 -21.26 17.40 9.61
N ASP A 2 -20.88 18.57 9.10
CA ASP A 2 -19.48 18.95 8.97
C ASP A 2 -18.92 19.36 10.33
N LEU A 3 -17.85 18.69 10.76
CA LEU A 3 -17.16 18.99 12.00
C LEU A 3 -15.78 19.62 11.71
N PRO A 4 -15.39 20.68 12.44
CA PRO A 4 -14.02 21.17 12.43
C PRO A 4 -13.07 20.15 13.08
N LEU A 5 -11.80 20.16 12.66
CA LEU A 5 -10.80 19.16 13.06
C LEU A 5 -10.64 19.01 14.58
N VAL A 6 -10.68 20.12 15.31
CA VAL A 6 -10.52 20.14 16.78
C VAL A 6 -11.72 19.48 17.46
N GLU A 7 -12.93 19.72 16.98
CA GLU A 7 -14.15 19.14 17.54
C GLU A 7 -14.27 17.65 17.22
N ALA A 8 -13.83 17.25 16.03
CA ALA A 8 -13.68 15.83 15.70
C ALA A 8 -12.69 15.12 16.63
N TRP A 9 -11.60 15.80 17.02
CA TRP A 9 -10.61 15.27 17.96
C TRP A 9 -11.15 15.14 19.39
N GLU A 10 -11.92 16.12 19.85
CA GLU A 10 -12.58 16.06 21.16
C GLU A 10 -13.65 14.97 21.21
N LEU A 11 -14.44 14.81 20.14
CA LEU A 11 -15.42 13.74 20.01
C LEU A 11 -14.76 12.36 20.03
N TRP A 12 -13.65 12.21 19.30
CA TRP A 12 -12.84 11.01 19.32
C TRP A 12 -12.29 10.71 20.73
N TRP A 13 -11.72 11.71 21.41
CA TRP A 13 -11.20 11.56 22.78
C TRP A 13 -12.30 11.17 23.79
N SER A 14 -13.54 11.58 23.51
CA SER A 14 -14.72 11.19 24.31
C SER A 14 -15.18 9.74 24.08
N GLY A 15 -14.55 9.00 23.16
CA GLY A 15 -14.87 7.61 22.83
C GLY A 15 -16.09 7.44 21.91
N ARG A 16 -16.54 8.52 21.24
CA ARG A 16 -17.66 8.45 20.29
C ARG A 16 -17.17 8.13 18.88
N GLN A 17 -17.88 7.24 18.20
CA GLN A 17 -17.59 6.88 16.80
C GLN A 17 -17.99 8.02 15.85
N LEU A 18 -17.08 8.38 14.95
CA LEU A 18 -17.23 9.46 13.96
C LEU A 18 -17.66 8.95 12.56
N THR A 19 -18.14 7.71 12.47
CA THR A 19 -18.46 7.01 11.21
C THR A 19 -19.48 7.73 10.33
N ASP A 20 -20.43 8.45 10.93
CA ASP A 20 -21.49 9.18 10.21
C ASP A 20 -21.18 10.67 10.00
N HIS A 21 -19.94 11.10 10.23
CA HIS A 21 -19.55 12.51 10.16
C HIS A 21 -18.63 12.81 8.96
N SER A 22 -18.68 14.06 8.53
CA SER A 22 -17.85 14.59 7.46
C SER A 22 -16.94 15.69 8.02
N LEU A 23 -15.71 15.75 7.51
CA LEU A 23 -14.72 16.77 7.83
C LEU A 23 -14.51 17.58 6.55
N HIS A 24 -14.93 18.85 6.55
CA HIS A 24 -14.92 19.72 5.36
C HIS A 24 -15.56 19.07 4.10
N GLY A 25 -16.69 18.38 4.28
CA GLY A 25 -17.38 17.68 3.18
C GLY A 25 -16.77 16.35 2.75
N VAL A 26 -15.66 15.91 3.36
CA VAL A 26 -15.04 14.61 3.12
C VAL A 26 -15.44 13.63 4.22
N SER A 27 -15.93 12.44 3.86
CA SER A 27 -16.27 11.41 4.84
C SER A 27 -15.06 11.02 5.70
N VAL A 28 -15.24 10.93 7.02
CA VAL A 28 -14.19 10.50 7.96
C VAL A 28 -13.65 9.10 7.60
N ILE A 29 -14.51 8.23 7.08
CA ILE A 29 -14.10 6.90 6.59
C ILE A 29 -13.11 7.01 5.42
N TRP A 30 -13.32 7.96 4.52
CA TRP A 30 -12.41 8.21 3.39
C TRP A 30 -11.08 8.80 3.86
N LEU A 31 -11.12 9.72 4.83
CA LEU A 31 -9.92 10.26 5.47
C LEU A 31 -9.09 9.16 6.16
N GLY A 32 -9.74 8.20 6.83
CA GLY A 32 -9.06 7.04 7.41
C GLY A 32 -8.35 6.18 6.37
N ARG A 33 -9.01 5.91 5.23
CA ARG A 33 -8.39 5.14 4.13
C ARG A 33 -7.17 5.86 3.55
N ILE A 34 -7.26 7.17 3.37
CA ILE A 34 -6.13 8.01 2.95
C ILE A 34 -5.03 7.97 4.00
N GLY A 35 -5.38 8.04 5.29
CA GLY A 35 -4.46 7.92 6.42
C GLY A 35 -3.66 6.62 6.38
N LYS A 36 -4.33 5.47 6.20
CA LYS A 36 -3.67 4.16 6.04
C LYS A 36 -2.71 4.15 4.85
N LEU A 37 -3.12 4.71 3.71
CA LEU A 37 -2.30 4.75 2.51
C LEU A 37 -1.06 5.64 2.71
N LEU A 38 -1.22 6.80 3.35
CA LEU A 38 -0.12 7.70 3.71
C LEU A 38 0.86 7.04 4.68
N SER A 39 0.37 6.38 5.73
CA SER A 39 1.21 5.64 6.68
C SER A 39 1.98 4.52 6.01
N PHE A 40 1.34 3.79 5.09
CA PHE A 40 1.99 2.74 4.31
C PHE A 40 3.10 3.31 3.41
N VAL A 41 2.80 4.36 2.63
CA VAL A 41 3.79 5.01 1.76
C VAL A 41 4.96 5.54 2.58
N ALA A 42 4.70 6.22 3.69
CA ALA A 42 5.74 6.74 4.57
C ALA A 42 6.60 5.62 5.17
N GLY A 43 5.98 4.50 5.58
CA GLY A 43 6.71 3.30 6.03
C GLY A 43 7.61 2.72 4.93
N CYS A 44 7.11 2.61 3.71
CA CYS A 44 7.92 2.21 2.55
C CYS A 44 9.08 3.18 2.31
N THR A 45 8.85 4.50 2.40
CA THR A 45 9.92 5.49 2.27
C THR A 45 10.98 5.35 3.35
N ILE A 46 10.60 5.12 4.61
CA ILE A 46 11.55 4.90 5.72
C ILE A 46 12.37 3.62 5.48
N ILE A 47 11.74 2.55 5.01
CA ILE A 47 12.45 1.29 4.68
C ILE A 47 13.43 1.53 3.53
N LEU A 48 13.00 2.21 2.47
CA LEU A 48 13.87 2.54 1.34
C LEU A 48 15.06 3.41 1.75
N ASP A 49 14.82 4.37 2.65
CA ASP A 49 15.87 5.21 3.21
C ASP A 49 16.84 4.43 4.10
N LEU A 50 16.34 3.48 4.90
CA LEU A 50 17.16 2.60 5.72
C LEU A 50 18.05 1.67 4.87
N ILE A 51 17.53 1.20 3.73
CA ILE A 51 18.31 0.40 2.77
C ILE A 51 19.40 1.28 2.12
N GLY A 52 19.08 2.54 1.84
CA GLY A 52 20.00 3.49 1.21
C GLY A 52 20.05 3.34 -0.32
N PRO A 53 20.26 4.45 -1.06
CA PRO A 53 20.22 4.45 -2.52
C PRO A 53 21.32 3.57 -3.15
N GLU A 54 22.49 3.45 -2.52
CA GLU A 54 23.62 2.67 -3.04
C GLU A 54 23.28 1.18 -3.11
N ARG A 55 22.56 0.66 -2.10
CA ARG A 55 22.14 -0.74 -2.07
C ARG A 55 21.05 -1.04 -3.09
N LEU A 56 20.15 -0.08 -3.33
CA LEU A 56 19.10 -0.21 -4.34
C LEU A 56 19.69 -0.22 -5.76
N VAL A 57 20.67 0.65 -6.03
CA VAL A 57 21.39 0.65 -7.32
C VAL A 57 22.18 -0.64 -7.50
N ALA A 58 22.96 -1.06 -6.49
CA ALA A 58 23.70 -2.33 -6.55
C ALA A 58 22.80 -3.56 -6.65
N TRP A 59 21.56 -3.51 -6.15
CA TRP A 59 20.57 -4.56 -6.34
C TRP A 59 19.98 -4.53 -7.75
N GLY A 60 19.66 -3.34 -8.28
CA GLY A 60 19.20 -3.15 -9.65
C GLY A 60 20.21 -3.60 -10.70
N ASP A 61 21.50 -3.27 -10.50
CA ASP A 61 22.59 -3.70 -11.38
C ASP A 61 22.73 -5.23 -11.37
N ARG A 62 22.64 -5.86 -10.18
CA ARG A 62 22.65 -7.33 -10.06
C ARG A 62 21.45 -7.99 -10.73
N MET A 63 20.25 -7.40 -10.65
CA MET A 63 19.08 -7.95 -11.34
C MET A 63 19.18 -7.82 -12.86
N ARG A 64 19.73 -6.69 -13.33
CA ARG A 64 19.97 -6.45 -14.76
C ARG A 64 21.03 -7.39 -15.33
N ASP A 65 22.08 -7.70 -14.57
CA ASP A 65 23.11 -8.67 -14.98
C ASP A 65 22.64 -10.12 -14.84
N GLN A 66 21.67 -10.42 -13.96
CA GLN A 66 21.07 -11.76 -13.85
C GLN A 66 19.90 -12.02 -14.82
N ASP A 67 19.51 -11.04 -15.64
CA ASP A 67 18.51 -11.23 -16.70
C ASP A 67 19.04 -12.11 -17.86
N GLU A 68 20.34 -12.49 -17.82
CA GLU A 68 20.89 -13.56 -18.67
C GLU A 68 20.79 -14.97 -18.03
N ASP A 69 20.56 -15.11 -16.72
CA ASP A 69 20.52 -16.44 -16.08
C ASP A 69 19.69 -16.43 -14.75
N ASN A 70 18.38 -16.68 -14.86
CA ASN A 70 17.50 -17.20 -13.78
C ASN A 70 17.03 -16.29 -12.60
N SER A 71 17.18 -14.97 -12.61
CA SER A 71 16.73 -14.08 -11.49
C SER A 71 15.22 -13.85 -11.36
N ALA A 72 14.43 -14.12 -12.40
CA ALA A 72 12.98 -13.93 -12.39
C ALA A 72 12.27 -14.71 -11.26
N VAL A 73 12.82 -15.87 -10.87
CA VAL A 73 12.25 -16.76 -9.84
C VAL A 73 12.40 -16.19 -8.42
N LEU A 74 13.48 -15.44 -8.16
CA LEU A 74 13.77 -14.90 -6.83
C LEU A 74 13.02 -13.58 -6.56
N GLY A 75 12.83 -12.76 -7.60
CA GLY A 75 11.91 -11.60 -7.55
C GLY A 75 10.44 -12.01 -7.42
N MET A 76 10.06 -13.16 -8.01
CA MET A 76 8.73 -13.76 -7.85
C MET A 76 8.43 -14.22 -6.43
N THR A 77 9.42 -14.73 -5.68
CA THR A 77 9.18 -15.33 -4.35
C THR A 77 9.00 -14.31 -3.23
N ILE A 78 9.68 -13.16 -3.27
CA ILE A 78 9.47 -12.10 -2.27
C ILE A 78 8.14 -11.37 -2.53
N SER A 79 7.78 -11.20 -3.81
CA SER A 79 6.51 -10.58 -4.20
C SER A 79 5.30 -11.49 -3.91
N SER A 80 5.46 -12.82 -4.00
CA SER A 80 4.37 -13.76 -3.78
C SER A 80 3.91 -13.82 -2.32
N ALA A 81 4.80 -13.64 -1.34
CA ALA A 81 4.43 -13.63 0.08
C ALA A 81 3.57 -12.42 0.45
N GLY A 82 3.98 -11.22 0.02
CA GLY A 82 3.18 -10.00 0.21
C GLY A 82 1.84 -10.04 -0.52
N PHE A 83 1.86 -10.58 -1.75
CA PHE A 83 0.66 -10.76 -2.55
C PHE A 83 -0.30 -11.80 -1.95
N ALA A 84 0.21 -12.90 -1.37
CA ALA A 84 -0.59 -13.91 -0.69
C ALA A 84 -1.25 -13.39 0.59
N LEU A 85 -0.57 -12.50 1.32
CA LEU A 85 -1.15 -11.84 2.50
C LEU A 85 -2.24 -10.83 2.11
N LEU A 86 -1.98 -10.01 1.08
CA LEU A 86 -2.94 -9.01 0.57
C LEU A 86 -4.20 -9.68 0.00
N THR A 87 -4.00 -10.55 -0.98
CA THR A 87 -4.52 -11.92 -0.98
C THR A 87 -5.67 -12.28 -0.04
N ALA A 88 -5.25 -12.96 1.02
CA ALA A 88 -6.06 -13.48 2.10
C ALA A 88 -6.85 -12.37 2.83
N ALA A 89 -6.28 -11.18 2.98
CA ALA A 89 -6.96 -10.06 3.64
C ALA A 89 -8.19 -9.59 2.84
N LEU A 90 -8.09 -9.53 1.51
CA LEU A 90 -9.19 -9.15 0.61
C LEU A 90 -10.24 -10.25 0.43
N MET A 91 -9.84 -11.51 0.64
CA MET A 91 -10.72 -12.68 0.43
C MET A 91 -11.82 -12.83 1.47
N ARG A 92 -11.56 -12.45 2.73
CA ARG A 92 -12.51 -12.61 3.84
C ARG A 92 -13.89 -11.96 3.60
N PRO A 93 -14.00 -10.68 3.20
CA PRO A 93 -15.31 -10.07 2.95
C PRO A 93 -15.99 -10.64 1.70
N ILE A 94 -15.22 -11.06 0.69
CA ILE A 94 -15.73 -11.65 -0.55
C ILE A 94 -16.34 -13.02 -0.26
N SER A 95 -15.66 -13.87 0.53
CA SER A 95 -16.17 -15.21 0.85
C SER A 95 -17.50 -15.17 1.59
N GLN A 96 -17.65 -14.26 2.56
CA GLN A 96 -18.89 -14.05 3.32
C GLN A 96 -20.05 -13.61 2.42
N SER A 97 -19.76 -12.78 1.41
CA SER A 97 -20.77 -12.30 0.46
C SER A 97 -21.28 -13.39 -0.49
N LEU A 98 -20.57 -14.52 -0.60
CA LEU A 98 -20.87 -15.60 -1.54
C LEU A 98 -21.56 -16.81 -0.90
N GLU A 99 -21.73 -16.85 0.42
CA GLU A 99 -22.24 -18.03 1.16
C GLU A 99 -23.68 -18.43 0.77
N GLY A 100 -24.49 -17.51 0.24
CA GLY A 100 -25.86 -17.79 -0.20
C GLY A 100 -26.03 -18.19 -1.68
N LEU A 101 -24.96 -18.26 -2.46
CA LEU A 101 -25.04 -18.47 -3.91
C LEU A 101 -24.91 -19.95 -4.32
N PRO A 102 -25.50 -20.34 -5.48
CA PRO A 102 -25.30 -21.67 -6.05
C PRO A 102 -23.80 -21.98 -6.26
N LEU A 103 -23.41 -23.23 -6.04
CA LEU A 103 -22.01 -23.67 -6.13
C LEU A 103 -21.34 -23.25 -7.45
N GLY A 104 -22.04 -23.39 -8.59
CA GLY A 104 -21.51 -23.01 -9.90
C GLY A 104 -21.18 -21.51 -10.02
N VAL A 105 -22.01 -20.65 -9.45
CA VAL A 105 -21.78 -19.19 -9.45
C VAL A 105 -20.60 -18.85 -8.54
N ARG A 106 -20.51 -19.49 -7.36
CA ARG A 106 -19.37 -19.32 -6.46
C ARG A 106 -18.07 -19.67 -7.17
N VAL A 107 -17.98 -20.85 -7.77
CA VAL A 107 -16.78 -21.30 -8.51
C VAL A 107 -16.43 -20.32 -9.63
N ALA A 108 -17.40 -19.85 -10.41
CA ALA A 108 -17.15 -18.88 -11.48
C ALA A 108 -16.56 -17.55 -10.96
N VAL A 109 -17.09 -17.02 -9.85
CA VAL A 109 -16.56 -15.80 -9.21
C VAL A 109 -15.12 -16.01 -8.72
N TRP A 110 -14.84 -17.16 -8.10
CA TRP A 110 -13.50 -17.51 -7.63
C TRP A 110 -12.48 -17.64 -8.77
N VAL A 111 -12.87 -18.28 -9.86
CA VAL A 111 -12.02 -18.41 -11.07
C VAL A 111 -11.77 -17.04 -11.69
N GLY A 112 -12.80 -16.20 -11.82
CA GLY A 112 -12.64 -14.83 -12.32
C GLY A 112 -11.71 -13.98 -11.46
N PHE A 113 -11.86 -14.06 -10.14
CA PHE A 113 -10.98 -13.37 -9.20
C PHE A 113 -9.52 -13.83 -9.31
N LEU A 114 -9.29 -15.15 -9.40
CA LEU A 114 -7.94 -15.71 -9.59
C LEU A 114 -7.29 -15.21 -10.88
N LEU A 115 -8.04 -15.15 -11.99
CA LEU A 115 -7.52 -14.64 -13.26
C LEU A 115 -7.13 -13.16 -13.16
N VAL A 116 -7.97 -12.33 -12.53
CA VAL A 116 -7.65 -10.91 -12.30
C VAL A 116 -6.40 -10.77 -11.45
N LEU A 117 -6.25 -11.59 -10.40
CA LEU A 117 -5.05 -11.59 -9.57
C LEU A 117 -3.79 -11.98 -10.35
N ILE A 118 -3.85 -12.98 -11.22
CA ILE A 118 -2.72 -13.38 -12.06
C ILE A 118 -2.33 -12.25 -13.02
N VAL A 119 -3.30 -11.58 -13.63
CA VAL A 119 -3.05 -10.43 -14.51
C VAL A 119 -2.44 -9.26 -13.73
N LEU A 120 -2.95 -8.97 -12.53
CA LEU A 120 -2.40 -7.92 -11.68
C LEU A 120 -1.00 -8.25 -11.19
N ALA A 121 -0.73 -9.49 -10.77
CA ALA A 121 0.57 -9.93 -10.30
C ALA A 121 1.61 -9.90 -11.44
N SER A 122 1.25 -10.37 -12.63
CA SER A 122 2.14 -10.32 -13.80
C SER A 122 2.42 -8.89 -14.25
N GLY A 123 1.39 -8.04 -14.30
CA GLY A 123 1.55 -6.61 -14.55
C GLY A 123 2.44 -5.93 -13.50
N PHE A 124 2.26 -6.27 -12.22
CA PHE A 124 3.06 -5.71 -11.13
C PHE A 124 4.54 -6.10 -11.23
N VAL A 125 4.85 -7.37 -11.50
CA VAL A 125 6.25 -7.84 -11.67
C VAL A 125 6.94 -7.11 -12.82
N LEU A 126 6.26 -6.95 -13.96
CA LEU A 126 6.80 -6.23 -15.12
C LEU A 126 6.95 -4.73 -14.87
N PHE A 127 6.11 -4.16 -14.00
CA PHE A 127 6.12 -2.73 -13.71
C PHE A 127 7.10 -2.36 -12.59
N ILE A 128 7.37 -3.27 -11.64
CA ILE A 128 8.19 -2.98 -10.47
C ILE A 128 9.65 -2.70 -10.84
N GLY A 129 10.22 -3.43 -11.81
CA GLY A 129 11.60 -3.24 -12.26
C GLY A 129 11.85 -1.81 -12.80
N PRO A 130 11.08 -1.35 -13.80
CA PRO A 130 11.15 0.02 -14.31
C PRO A 130 10.89 1.08 -13.23
N VAL A 131 9.94 0.84 -12.33
CA VAL A 131 9.62 1.78 -11.23
C VAL A 131 10.78 1.88 -10.23
N ILE A 132 11.36 0.76 -9.81
CA ILE A 132 12.51 0.75 -8.90
C ILE A 132 13.73 1.41 -9.56
N ALA A 133 13.98 1.12 -10.84
CA ALA A 133 15.07 1.76 -11.58
C ALA A 133 14.85 3.28 -11.76
N GLY A 134 13.61 3.69 -12.03
CA GLY A 134 13.21 5.10 -12.11
C GLY A 134 13.35 5.82 -10.77
N LEU A 135 12.88 5.20 -9.69
CA LEU A 135 13.04 5.70 -8.32
C LEU A 135 14.51 5.78 -7.94
N GLY A 136 15.33 4.77 -8.22
CA GLY A 136 16.77 4.79 -7.96
C GLY A 136 17.47 5.97 -8.63
N ARG A 137 17.10 6.30 -9.87
CA ARG A 137 17.61 7.51 -10.56
C ARG A 137 17.13 8.79 -9.89
N LEU A 138 15.86 8.86 -9.50
CA LEU A 138 15.29 10.03 -8.82
C LEU A 138 15.99 10.28 -7.45
N LEU A 139 16.26 9.19 -6.72
CA LEU A 139 16.87 9.19 -5.39
C LEU A 139 18.40 9.37 -5.40
N SER A 140 19.05 9.21 -6.54
CA SER A 140 20.49 9.47 -6.68
C SER A 140 20.87 10.94 -6.44
N THR A 141 19.88 11.83 -6.44
CA THR A 141 20.06 13.26 -6.17
C THR A 141 20.12 13.49 -4.66
N ARG A 142 21.24 14.03 -4.14
CA ARG A 142 21.46 14.34 -2.71
C ARG A 142 20.33 15.16 -2.05
N GLN A 143 19.66 16.02 -2.83
CA GLN A 143 18.50 16.80 -2.36
C GLN A 143 17.24 15.95 -2.19
N ALA A 144 17.02 14.95 -3.05
CA ALA A 144 15.85 14.08 -2.98
C ALA A 144 15.87 13.22 -1.71
N GLU A 145 17.05 12.71 -1.32
CA GLU A 145 17.23 11.97 -0.07
C GLU A 145 16.82 12.81 1.16
N GLN A 146 17.32 14.05 1.26
CA GLN A 146 17.01 14.94 2.38
C GLN A 146 15.52 15.32 2.41
N VAL A 147 14.93 15.63 1.25
CA VAL A 147 13.51 15.97 1.15
C VAL A 147 12.64 14.77 1.53
N MET A 148 12.97 13.56 1.07
CA MET A 148 12.21 12.37 1.43
C MET A 148 12.27 12.10 2.94
N ARG A 149 13.43 12.20 3.59
CA ARG A 149 13.53 12.05 5.06
C ARG A 149 12.70 13.09 5.78
N ALA A 150 12.81 14.34 5.36
CA ALA A 150 12.10 15.46 5.99
C ALA A 150 10.57 15.35 5.81
N VAL A 151 10.10 14.79 4.70
CA VAL A 151 8.68 14.65 4.39
C VAL A 151 8.09 13.35 4.94
N ALA A 152 8.84 12.24 4.95
CA ALA A 152 8.34 10.93 5.36
C ALA A 152 7.89 10.91 6.82
N VAL A 153 8.63 11.55 7.72
CA VAL A 153 8.30 11.58 9.14
C VAL A 153 6.98 12.33 9.40
N PRO A 154 6.79 13.59 8.94
CA PRO A 154 5.50 14.27 9.03
C PRO A 154 4.37 13.49 8.35
N LEU A 155 4.63 12.91 7.17
CA LEU A 155 3.62 12.17 6.42
C LEU A 155 3.16 10.91 7.16
N PHE A 156 4.08 10.22 7.84
CA PHE A 156 3.78 9.08 8.69
C PHE A 156 2.87 9.47 9.86
N PHE A 157 3.23 10.53 10.60
CA PHE A 157 2.41 11.01 11.72
C PHE A 157 1.04 11.52 11.26
N LEU A 158 0.98 12.22 10.14
CA LEU A 158 -0.28 12.72 9.59
C LEU A 158 -1.17 11.58 9.10
N GLY A 159 -0.58 10.58 8.42
CA GLY A 159 -1.29 9.36 8.04
C GLY A 159 -1.83 8.60 9.24
N PHE A 160 -1.01 8.47 10.29
CA PHE A 160 -1.40 7.81 11.54
C PHE A 160 -2.53 8.57 12.24
N ALA A 161 -2.43 9.89 12.36
CA ALA A 161 -3.48 10.72 12.98
C ALA A 161 -4.82 10.62 12.23
N LEU A 162 -4.79 10.61 10.89
CA LEU A 162 -5.99 10.45 10.07
C LEU A 162 -6.60 9.06 10.18
N ASP A 163 -5.77 8.01 10.22
CA ASP A 163 -6.24 6.64 10.44
C ASP A 163 -6.90 6.50 11.81
N TYR A 164 -6.27 7.08 12.83
CA TYR A 164 -6.73 7.01 14.21
C TYR A 164 -8.06 7.75 14.44
N LEU A 165 -8.30 8.87 13.75
CA LEU A 165 -9.59 9.57 13.76
C LEU A 165 -10.74 8.76 13.15
N ALA A 166 -10.42 7.80 12.27
CA ALA A 166 -11.40 6.99 11.57
C ALA A 166 -11.62 5.60 12.20
N SER A 167 -10.87 5.27 13.25
CA SER A 167 -10.88 3.97 13.92
C SER A 167 -11.53 4.02 15.30
#